data_AF-A0A956YAQ5-F1
#
_entry.id   AF-A0A956YAQ5-F1
#
_cell.length_a   1.000
_cell.length_b   1.000
_cell.length_c   1.000
_cell.angle_alpha   90.00
_cell.angle_beta   90.00
_cell.angle_gamma   90.00
#
_symmetry.space_group_name_H-M   'P 1'
#
loop_
_entity.id
_entity.type
_entity.pdbx_description
1 polymer ?
#
loop_
_entity_poly.entity_id
_entity_poly.type
_entity_poly.pdbx_seq_one_letter_code
_entity_poly.pdbx_strand_id
1 'polypeptide(L)'
;MKRSYLFILVAIVLLSVIAGAVLLIIAPPTTDITVRSCVTDADDQCLTLPRITGDNLDGETIILPDDITSEYALLVMPFSREEQTQAINWLPIYQEWA
;
A
#
# COMPACT_ATOMS: atom_id res chain seq x y z
N MET A 1 14.20 -30.64 39.53
CA MET A 1 13.27 -29.49 39.40
C MET A 1 13.83 -28.33 38.58
N LYS A 2 15.03 -27.78 38.85
CA LYS A 2 15.57 -26.60 38.11
C LYS A 2 15.73 -26.75 36.59
N ARG A 3 16.05 -27.95 36.08
CA ARG A 3 16.17 -28.23 34.62
C ARG A 3 14.83 -28.15 33.88
N SER A 4 13.73 -28.53 34.53
CA SER A 4 12.39 -28.53 33.90
C SER A 4 11.89 -27.12 33.61
N TYR A 5 12.13 -26.18 34.53
CA TYR A 5 11.74 -24.77 34.34
C TYR A 5 12.55 -24.08 33.25
N LEU A 6 13.82 -24.47 33.06
CA LEU A 6 14.65 -23.95 31.97
C LEU A 6 14.06 -24.33 30.60
N PHE A 7 13.66 -25.60 30.42
CA PHE A 7 13.04 -26.05 29.17
C PHE A 7 11.71 -25.34 28.89
N ILE A 8 10.90 -25.10 29.92
CA ILE A 8 9.63 -24.37 29.79
C ILE A 8 9.88 -22.92 29.35
N LEU A 9 10.84 -22.23 29.97
CA LEU A 9 11.21 -20.86 29.60
C LEU A 9 11.70 -20.78 28.15
N VAL A 10 12.56 -21.71 27.74
CA VAL A 10 13.06 -21.78 26.36
C VAL A 10 11.90 -22.01 25.38
N ALA A 11 10.98 -22.91 25.70
CA ALA A 11 9.81 -23.18 24.86
C ALA A 11 8.90 -21.95 24.69
N ILE A 12 8.66 -21.19 25.77
CA ILE A 12 7.87 -19.96 25.73
C ILE A 12 8.54 -18.90 24.85
N VAL A 13 9.85 -18.70 25.03
CA VAL A 13 10.61 -17.75 24.20
C VAL A 13 10.54 -18.17 22.73
N LEU A 14 10.74 -19.45 22.42
CA LEU A 14 10.67 -19.95 21.06
C LEU A 14 9.29 -19.72 20.43
N LEU A 15 8.22 -20.01 21.18
CA LEU A 15 6.84 -19.78 20.76
C LEU A 15 6.57 -18.30 20.48
N SER A 16 7.06 -17.40 21.34
CA SER A 16 6.88 -15.96 21.15
C SER A 16 7.60 -15.44 19.90
N VAL A 17 8.81 -15.94 19.62
CA VAL A 17 9.58 -15.59 18.42
C VAL A 17 8.87 -16.09 17.16
N ILE A 18 8.38 -17.33 17.17
CA ILE A 18 7.64 -17.90 16.03
C ILE A 18 6.35 -17.12 15.79
N ALA A 19 5.56 -16.84 16.83
CA ALA A 19 4.34 -16.06 16.71
C ALA A 19 4.60 -14.66 16.15
N GLY A 20 5.65 -13.98 16.60
CA GLY A 20 6.06 -12.67 16.07
C GLY A 20 6.43 -12.74 14.58
N ALA A 21 7.20 -13.75 14.17
CA ALA A 21 7.58 -13.93 12.77
C ALA A 21 6.37 -14.20 11.87
N VAL A 22 5.41 -15.02 12.32
CA VAL A 22 4.17 -15.30 11.57
C VAL A 22 3.33 -14.04 11.40
N LEU A 23 3.22 -13.21 12.45
CA LEU A 23 2.49 -11.94 12.38
C LEU A 23 3.12 -10.95 11.39
N LEU A 24 4.45 -10.95 11.23
CA LEU A 24 5.13 -10.11 10.23
C LEU A 24 4.85 -10.56 8.80
N ILE A 25 4.64 -11.86 8.56
CA ILE A 25 4.30 -12.40 7.23
C ILE A 25 2.86 -12.06 6.84
N ILE A 26 1.95 -11.97 7.82
CA ILE A 26 0.52 -11.67 7.61
C ILE A 26 0.25 -10.16 7.66
N ALA A 27 1.23 -9.36 8.08
CA ALA A 27 1.08 -7.92 8.14
C ALA A 27 0.73 -7.37 6.74
N PRO A 28 -0.28 -6.49 6.64
CA PRO A 28 -0.59 -5.84 5.38
C PRO A 28 0.68 -5.15 4.84
N PRO A 29 0.93 -5.20 3.52
CA PRO A 29 2.05 -4.49 2.94
C PRO A 29 1.95 -3.02 3.30
N THR A 30 3.06 -2.49 3.81
CA THR A 30 3.16 -1.06 4.12
C THR A 30 3.27 -0.29 2.81
N THR A 31 2.39 0.70 2.63
CA THR A 31 2.48 1.65 1.52
C THR A 31 3.77 2.46 1.66
N ASP A 32 4.60 2.49 0.62
CA ASP A 32 5.80 3.33 0.56
C ASP A 32 5.57 4.53 -0.36
N ILE A 33 6.04 5.70 0.06
CA ILE A 33 5.91 6.96 -0.67
C ILE A 33 7.32 7.50 -0.93
N THR A 34 7.72 7.50 -2.19
CA THR A 34 9.00 8.07 -2.64
C THR A 34 8.75 9.28 -3.52
N VAL A 35 9.45 10.38 -3.30
CA VAL A 35 9.32 11.58 -4.15
C VAL A 35 10.19 11.39 -5.39
N ARG A 36 9.57 11.40 -6.58
CA ARG A 36 10.29 11.29 -7.86
C ARG A 36 11.06 12.58 -8.18
N SER A 37 12.04 12.45 -9.08
CA SER A 37 12.67 13.59 -9.75
C SER A 37 11.68 14.25 -10.72
N CYS A 38 11.68 15.58 -10.69
CA CYS A 38 10.85 16.52 -11.43
C CYS A 38 10.41 16.11 -12.85
N VAL A 39 9.13 16.25 -13.19
CA VAL A 39 8.64 16.30 -14.57
C VAL A 39 8.39 17.76 -14.92
N THR A 40 9.10 18.26 -15.94
CA THR A 40 9.02 19.65 -16.38
C THR A 40 7.83 19.84 -17.31
N ASP A 41 6.91 20.75 -16.97
CA ASP A 41 5.81 21.18 -17.84
C ASP A 41 6.30 22.15 -18.94
N ALA A 42 5.45 22.49 -19.92
CA ALA A 42 5.69 23.45 -20.99
C ALA A 42 6.06 24.86 -20.49
N ASP A 43 5.70 25.19 -19.24
CA ASP A 43 6.04 26.46 -18.57
C ASP A 43 7.28 26.36 -17.65
N ASP A 44 8.11 25.32 -17.79
CA ASP A 44 9.25 25.00 -16.91
C ASP A 44 8.86 24.81 -15.42
N GLN A 45 7.58 24.58 -15.15
CA GLN A 45 7.07 24.28 -13.80
C GLN A 45 7.40 22.83 -13.44
N CYS A 46 7.95 22.63 -12.24
CA CYS A 46 8.31 21.32 -11.75
C CYS A 46 7.07 20.60 -11.16
N LEU A 47 6.43 19.75 -11.96
CA LEU A 47 5.35 18.90 -11.47
C LEU A 47 5.96 17.57 -11.00
N THR A 48 5.80 17.28 -9.72
CA THR A 48 6.25 16.01 -9.14
C THR A 48 5.05 15.29 -8.56
N LEU A 49 4.60 14.23 -9.26
CA LEU A 49 3.67 13.28 -8.66
C LEU A 49 4.46 12.39 -7.68
N PRO A 50 3.94 12.17 -6.46
CA PRO A 50 4.55 11.21 -5.55
C PRO A 50 4.50 9.82 -6.18
N ARG A 51 5.56 9.03 -5.97
CA ARG A 51 5.56 7.63 -6.34
C ARG A 51 4.97 6.84 -5.19
N ILE A 52 3.87 6.14 -5.46
CA ILE A 52 3.12 5.37 -4.47
C ILE A 52 3.23 3.90 -4.87
N THR A 53 3.70 3.06 -3.94
CA THR A 53 3.73 1.60 -4.12
C THR A 53 2.78 0.96 -3.12
N GLY A 54 1.88 0.11 -3.60
CA GLY A 54 0.93 -0.61 -2.76
C GLY A 54 0.14 -1.65 -3.55
N ASP A 55 -0.69 -2.42 -2.88
CA ASP A 55 -1.52 -3.43 -3.54
C ASP A 55 -2.88 -2.86 -3.95
N ASN A 56 -3.39 -3.29 -5.11
CA ASN A 56 -4.73 -2.98 -5.57
C ASN A 56 -5.78 -3.88 -4.87
N LEU A 57 -7.07 -3.73 -5.24
CA LEU A 57 -8.16 -4.51 -4.66
C LEU A 57 -8.07 -6.03 -4.95
N ASP A 58 -7.29 -6.41 -5.97
CA ASP A 58 -7.06 -7.80 -6.38
C ASP A 58 -5.80 -8.40 -5.72
N GLY A 59 -5.09 -7.62 -4.90
CA GLY A 59 -3.86 -8.03 -4.22
C GLY A 59 -2.62 -8.01 -5.11
N GLU A 60 -2.68 -7.35 -6.26
CA GLU A 60 -1.53 -7.13 -7.14
C GLU A 60 -0.82 -5.84 -6.74
N THR A 61 0.51 -5.88 -6.64
CA THR A 61 1.32 -4.69 -6.36
C THR A 61 1.33 -3.77 -7.57
N ILE A 62 0.93 -2.52 -7.36
CA ILE A 62 0.95 -1.43 -8.33
C ILE A 62 1.90 -0.32 -7.87
N ILE A 63 2.49 0.37 -8.84
CA ILE A 63 3.41 1.49 -8.68
C ILE A 63 2.86 2.67 -9.46
N LEU A 64 2.31 3.67 -8.77
CA LEU A 64 1.83 4.90 -9.38
C LEU A 64 2.93 5.98 -9.35
N PRO A 65 3.04 6.85 -10.38
CA PRO A 65 2.27 6.84 -11.62
C PRO A 65 2.81 5.87 -12.69
N ASP A 66 3.84 5.08 -12.38
CA ASP A 66 4.60 4.26 -13.36
C ASP A 66 3.73 3.26 -14.15
N ASP A 67 2.71 2.71 -13.51
CA ASP A 67 1.78 1.74 -14.10
C ASP A 67 0.59 2.37 -14.84
N ILE A 68 0.52 3.71 -14.90
CA ILE A 68 -0.50 4.42 -15.68
C ILE A 68 -0.10 4.37 -17.16
N THR A 69 -0.85 3.60 -17.95
CA THR A 69 -0.59 3.42 -19.39
C THR A 69 -1.41 4.35 -20.29
N SER A 70 -2.43 5.02 -19.73
CA SER A 70 -3.27 5.96 -20.45
C SER A 70 -2.61 7.34 -20.57
N GLU A 71 -2.95 8.08 -21.62
CA GLU A 71 -2.51 9.47 -21.81
C GLU A 71 -3.05 10.39 -20.69
N TYR A 72 -4.25 10.09 -20.20
CA TYR A 72 -4.89 10.78 -19.09
C TYR A 72 -5.37 9.76 -18.06
N ALA A 73 -5.17 10.08 -16.77
CA ALA A 73 -5.65 9.26 -15.67
C ALA A 73 -6.27 10.14 -14.57
N LEU A 74 -7.45 9.74 -14.11
CA LEU A 74 -8.10 10.32 -12.95
C LEU A 74 -7.78 9.45 -11.72
N LEU A 75 -7.05 10.04 -10.77
CA LEU A 75 -6.70 9.41 -9.51
C LEU A 75 -7.65 9.91 -8.41
N VAL A 76 -8.33 8.99 -7.74
CA VAL A 76 -9.28 9.28 -6.64
C VAL A 76 -8.74 8.68 -5.35
N MET A 77 -8.50 9.51 -4.35
CA MET A 77 -7.93 9.10 -3.06
C MET A 77 -8.93 9.38 -1.92
N PRO A 78 -9.81 8.43 -1.57
CA PRO A 78 -10.67 8.57 -0.40
C PRO A 78 -9.86 8.39 0.88
N PHE A 79 -10.08 9.24 1.88
CA PHE A 79 -9.40 9.18 3.18
C PHE A 79 -10.22 8.42 4.23
N SER A 80 -11.49 8.16 3.93
CA SER A 80 -12.43 7.42 4.77
C SER A 80 -13.25 6.40 3.98
N ARG A 81 -13.82 5.42 4.70
CA ARG A 81 -14.68 4.39 4.10
C ARG A 81 -15.97 4.99 3.51
N GLU A 82 -16.46 6.07 4.10
CA GLU A 82 -17.65 6.77 3.61
C GLU A 82 -17.36 7.47 2.28
N GLU A 83 -16.23 8.17 2.19
CA GLU A 83 -15.76 8.77 0.92
C GLU A 83 -15.47 7.71 -0.15
N GLN A 84 -14.90 6.57 0.23
CA GLN A 84 -14.67 5.45 -0.70
C GLN A 84 -16.00 4.93 -1.27
N THR A 85 -17.03 4.80 -0.43
CA THR A 85 -18.37 4.36 -0.85
C THR A 85 -19.00 5.39 -1.79
N GLN A 86 -18.84 6.68 -1.51
CA GLN A 86 -19.30 7.74 -2.40
C GLN A 86 -18.55 7.73 -3.73
N ALA A 87 -17.23 7.53 -3.71
CA ALA A 87 -16.38 7.43 -4.91
C ALA A 87 -16.86 6.34 -5.87
N ILE A 88 -17.17 5.15 -5.35
CA ILE A 88 -17.68 4.03 -6.14
C ILE A 88 -18.97 4.38 -6.91
N ASN A 89 -19.81 5.27 -6.37
CA ASN A 89 -21.08 5.63 -7.01
C ASN A 89 -20.92 6.55 -8.22
N TRP A 90 -19.92 7.45 -8.23
CA TRP A 90 -19.75 8.42 -9.31
C TRP A 90 -18.61 8.08 -10.27
N LEU A 91 -17.62 7.27 -9.86
CA LEU A 91 -16.50 6.85 -10.70
C LEU A 91 -16.92 6.22 -12.05
N PRO A 92 -17.93 5.32 -12.11
CA PRO A 92 -18.35 4.70 -13.37
C PRO A 92 -18.77 5.71 -14.44
N ILE A 93 -19.34 6.84 -14.04
CA ILE A 93 -19.77 7.91 -14.95
C ILE A 93 -18.59 8.43 -15.76
N TYR A 94 -17.39 8.47 -15.21
CA TYR A 94 -16.20 8.96 -15.90
C TYR A 94 -15.45 7.86 -16.66
N GLN A 95 -15.66 6.59 -16.31
CA GLN A 95 -15.08 5.45 -17.02
C GLN A 95 -15.76 5.19 -18.36
N GLU A 96 -17.05 5.51 -18.50
CA GLU A 96 -17.77 5.38 -19.78
C GLU A 96 -17.33 6.39 -20.85
N TRP A 97 -16.58 7.42 -20.46
CA TRP A 97 -16.19 8.56 -21.31
C TRP A 97 -14.68 8.59 -21.60
N ALA A 98 -13.92 7.67 -21.00
CA ALA A 98 -12.48 7.49 -21.16
C ALA A 98 -12.18 6.35 -22.14
#